data_AF-A0A345CQ07-F1
#
_entry.id   AF-A0A345CQ07-F1
#
_cell.length_a   1.000
_cell.length_b   1.000
_cell.length_c   1.000
_cell.angle_alpha   90.00
_cell.angle_beta   90.00
_cell.angle_gamma   90.00
#
_symmetry.space_group_name_H-M   'P 1'
#
loop_
_entity.id
_entity.type
_entity.pdbx_description
1 polymer ?
#
loop_
_entity_poly.entity_id
_entity_poly.type
_entity_poly.pdbx_seq_one_letter_code
_entity_poly.pdbx_strand_id
1 'polypeptide(L)'
;MTITHMELANLQGLIKFASPMPWRWATSNSMARLSSASGKDGDVIHAFKAADGVPCVNVSSDNMNLIASAVNYLPELLDHIDAQAALIAGLESKYREELGRNLIRELKSAAYDEALTSRERADRAAGAGTCGLFVSLCRVRNL
;
A
#
# COMPACT_ATOMS: atom_id res chain seq x y z
N MET A 1 1.59 10.22 -12.87
CA MET A 1 2.10 8.93 -13.39
C MET A 1 2.24 8.02 -12.18
N THR A 2 1.59 6.86 -12.18
CA THR A 2 1.53 5.98 -10.99
C THR A 2 2.43 4.78 -11.27
N ILE A 3 3.47 4.58 -10.48
CA ILE A 3 4.33 3.39 -10.58
C ILE A 3 3.58 2.21 -9.97
N THR A 4 3.50 1.10 -10.70
CA THR A 4 2.91 -0.15 -10.21
C THR A 4 3.86 -0.88 -9.26
N HIS A 5 3.32 -1.74 -8.40
CA HIS A 5 4.12 -2.54 -7.47
C HIS A 5 5.13 -3.46 -8.20
N MET A 6 4.78 -3.92 -9.40
CA MET A 6 5.66 -4.76 -10.22
C MET A 6 6.82 -3.95 -10.80
N GLU A 7 6.57 -2.72 -11.25
CA GLU A 7 7.62 -1.81 -11.72
C GLU A 7 8.57 -1.43 -10.58
N LEU A 8 8.06 -1.19 -9.37
CA LEU A 8 8.89 -0.91 -8.19
C LEU A 8 9.79 -2.11 -7.83
N ALA A 9 9.22 -3.32 -7.79
CA ALA A 9 9.99 -4.54 -7.51
C ALA A 9 11.07 -4.77 -8.57
N ASN A 10 10.77 -4.47 -9.84
CA ASN A 10 11.76 -4.53 -10.91
C ASN A 10 12.88 -3.51 -10.70
N LEU A 11 12.58 -2.28 -10.30
CA LEU A 11 13.59 -1.26 -10.01
C LEU A 11 14.50 -1.66 -8.84
N GLN A 12 13.92 -2.16 -7.75
CA GLN A 12 14.68 -2.70 -6.62
C GLN A 12 15.59 -3.86 -7.06
N GLY A 13 15.07 -4.77 -7.87
CA GLY A 13 15.82 -5.91 -8.40
C GLY A 13 16.94 -5.52 -9.38
N LEU A 14 16.79 -4.41 -10.10
CA LEU A 14 17.79 -3.90 -11.04
C LEU A 14 18.93 -3.15 -10.33
N ILE A 15 18.68 -2.56 -9.17
CA ILE A 15 19.69 -1.82 -8.41
C ILE A 15 20.89 -2.67 -8.02
N LYS A 16 20.70 -3.98 -7.78
CA LYS A 16 21.81 -4.90 -7.48
C LYS A 16 22.82 -5.02 -8.63
N PHE A 17 22.43 -4.65 -9.84
CA PHE A 17 23.29 -4.61 -11.03
C PHE A 17 23.87 -3.22 -11.28
N ALA A 18 23.46 -2.20 -10.52
CA ALA A 18 24.10 -0.90 -10.57
C ALA A 18 25.55 -1.03 -10.10
N SER A 19 26.48 -0.50 -10.88
CA SER A 19 27.91 -0.47 -10.54
C SER A 19 28.14 0.28 -9.21
N PRO A 20 29.23 -0.02 -8.47
CA PRO A 20 29.49 0.60 -7.18
C PRO A 20 29.45 2.12 -7.26
N MET A 21 28.68 2.71 -6.34
CA MET A 21 28.41 4.13 -6.24
C MET A 21 29.52 4.85 -5.43
N PRO A 22 29.80 6.14 -5.69
CA PRO A 22 29.12 7.03 -6.62
C PRO A 22 29.54 6.77 -8.08
N TRP A 23 28.56 6.76 -8.98
CA TRP A 23 28.81 6.59 -10.40
C TRP A 23 29.44 7.84 -10.99
N ARG A 24 30.56 7.67 -11.69
CA ARG A 24 31.28 8.71 -12.43
C ARG A 24 31.56 8.20 -13.83
N TRP A 25 31.47 9.08 -14.82
CA TRP A 25 31.90 8.75 -16.17
C TRP A 25 33.41 8.56 -16.21
N ALA A 26 33.86 7.35 -16.54
CA ALA A 26 35.25 7.06 -16.88
C ALA A 26 35.35 6.89 -18.39
N THR A 27 36.33 7.52 -19.02
CA THR A 27 36.64 7.32 -20.44
C THR A 27 37.41 6.01 -20.60
N SER A 28 36.71 4.88 -20.55
CA SER A 28 37.27 3.61 -20.97
C SER A 28 36.28 2.90 -21.87
N ASN A 29 36.76 2.57 -23.06
CA ASN A 29 36.03 1.96 -24.17
C ASN A 29 35.17 0.79 -23.67
N SER A 30 33.85 0.88 -23.84
CA SER A 30 32.94 -0.24 -23.61
C SER A 30 32.09 -0.51 -24.85
N MET A 31 31.85 -1.80 -25.10
CA MET A 31 31.30 -2.35 -26.35
C MET A 31 29.78 -2.57 -26.26
N ALA A 32 29.06 -1.77 -25.48
CA ALA A 32 27.62 -1.95 -25.24
C ALA A 32 26.78 -1.06 -26.17
N ARG A 33 25.81 -1.66 -26.87
CA ARG A 33 24.88 -0.97 -27.79
C ARG A 33 23.50 -0.87 -27.14
N LEU A 34 23.01 0.36 -26.95
CA LEU A 34 21.61 0.64 -26.58
C LEU A 34 20.80 0.88 -27.85
N SER A 35 19.64 0.23 -28.00
CA SER A 35 18.74 0.41 -29.15
C SER A 35 17.39 0.93 -28.64
N SER A 36 16.77 1.92 -29.30
CA SER A 36 15.41 2.39 -28.97
C SER A 36 14.50 2.40 -30.20
N ALA A 37 13.21 2.67 -29.99
CA ALA A 37 12.18 2.69 -31.02
C ALA A 37 12.29 3.87 -32.01
N SER A 38 13.06 4.93 -31.72
CA SER A 38 13.21 6.11 -32.60
C SER A 38 14.31 5.95 -33.67
N GLY A 39 15.21 4.97 -33.51
CA GLY A 39 16.32 4.75 -34.43
C GLY A 39 17.46 3.95 -33.78
N LYS A 40 18.57 3.75 -34.51
CA LYS A 40 19.83 3.29 -33.91
C LYS A 40 20.19 4.25 -32.77
N ASP A 41 20.65 3.73 -31.64
CA ASP A 41 21.24 4.51 -30.55
C ASP A 41 20.26 5.38 -29.72
N GLY A 42 18.98 5.38 -30.09
CA GLY A 42 17.88 5.99 -29.33
C GLY A 42 18.03 7.47 -29.01
N ASP A 43 18.83 8.20 -29.78
CA ASP A 43 19.14 9.63 -29.67
C ASP A 43 19.85 10.05 -28.36
N VAL A 44 20.15 9.12 -27.47
CA VAL A 44 20.82 9.37 -26.19
C VAL A 44 22.30 9.01 -26.25
N ILE A 45 22.65 7.90 -26.90
CA ILE A 45 24.02 7.34 -26.89
C ILE A 45 24.43 6.85 -28.27
N HIS A 46 25.17 7.67 -29.04
CA HIS A 46 25.58 7.32 -30.42
C HIS A 46 26.95 6.61 -30.47
N ALA A 47 27.00 5.42 -31.06
CA ALA A 47 28.24 4.69 -31.27
C ALA A 47 28.87 5.08 -32.62
N PHE A 48 30.13 5.55 -32.59
CA PHE A 48 30.89 5.88 -33.80
C PHE A 48 32.28 5.24 -33.77
N LYS A 49 32.91 5.13 -34.94
CA LYS A 49 34.31 4.72 -35.05
C LYS A 49 35.15 5.98 -35.24
N ALA A 50 36.05 6.24 -34.30
CA ALA A 50 36.99 7.35 -34.43
C ALA A 50 37.98 7.10 -35.59
N ALA A 51 38.67 8.16 -36.03
CA ALA A 51 39.57 8.10 -37.18
C ALA A 51 40.75 7.12 -36.99
N ASP A 52 41.13 6.85 -35.74
CA ASP A 52 42.11 5.85 -35.31
C ASP A 52 41.57 4.41 -35.33
N GLY A 53 40.29 4.24 -35.67
CA GLY A 53 39.60 2.97 -35.74
C GLY A 53 39.03 2.48 -34.40
N VAL A 54 39.18 3.25 -33.32
CA VAL A 54 38.67 2.91 -32.00
C VAL A 54 37.15 3.09 -31.97
N PRO A 55 36.37 2.12 -31.46
CA PRO A 55 34.96 2.31 -31.21
C PRO A 55 34.76 3.29 -30.05
N CYS A 56 34.06 4.39 -30.31
CA CYS A 56 33.76 5.44 -29.35
C CYS A 56 32.25 5.60 -29.19
N VAL A 57 31.87 6.15 -28.05
CA VAL A 57 30.48 6.42 -27.70
C VAL A 57 30.35 7.92 -27.44
N ASN A 58 29.39 8.58 -28.08
CA ASN A 58 29.10 9.98 -27.89
C ASN A 58 27.77 10.15 -27.16
N VAL A 59 27.79 10.91 -26.06
CA VAL A 59 26.62 11.28 -25.25
C VAL A 59 26.75 12.77 -24.98
N SER A 60 25.65 13.52 -25.07
CA SER A 60 25.68 14.94 -24.69
C SER A 60 26.01 15.08 -23.20
N SER A 61 26.73 16.14 -22.83
CA SER A 61 27.09 16.40 -21.43
C SER A 61 25.86 16.48 -20.52
N ASP A 62 24.75 17.01 -21.03
CA ASP A 62 23.48 17.09 -20.28
C ASP A 62 22.90 15.70 -19.99
N ASN A 63 22.89 14.81 -20.99
CA ASN A 63 22.44 13.42 -20.79
C ASN A 63 23.39 12.64 -19.89
N MET A 64 24.71 12.88 -19.99
CA MET A 64 25.69 12.30 -19.07
C MET A 64 25.40 12.69 -17.62
N ASN A 65 25.15 13.98 -17.37
CA ASN A 65 24.84 14.50 -16.04
C ASN A 65 23.50 13.97 -15.52
N LEU A 66 22.48 13.87 -16.39
CA LEU A 66 21.18 13.33 -16.03
C LEU A 66 21.27 11.86 -15.62
N ILE A 67 21.92 11.01 -16.42
CA ILE A 67 22.09 9.58 -16.12
C ILE A 67 22.87 9.41 -14.82
N ALA A 68 23.97 10.17 -14.64
CA ALA A 68 24.76 10.07 -13.43
C ALA A 68 24.00 10.51 -12.19
N SER A 69 23.23 11.59 -12.30
CA SER A 69 22.38 12.05 -11.20
C SER A 69 21.31 11.00 -10.88
N ALA A 70 20.59 10.49 -11.88
CA ALA A 70 19.54 9.50 -11.69
C ALA A 70 20.04 8.23 -11.00
N VAL A 71 21.20 7.69 -11.42
CA VAL A 71 21.82 6.52 -10.78
C VAL A 71 22.26 6.86 -9.35
N ASN A 72 22.83 8.04 -9.13
CA ASN A 72 23.33 8.44 -7.82
C ASN A 72 22.22 8.70 -6.78
N TYR A 73 21.06 9.20 -7.20
CA TYR A 73 19.90 9.45 -6.33
C TYR A 73 19.02 8.22 -6.12
N LEU A 74 19.19 7.16 -6.91
CA LEU A 74 18.31 6.00 -6.89
C LEU A 74 18.24 5.29 -5.52
N PRO A 75 19.34 5.12 -4.75
CA PRO A 75 19.26 4.54 -3.41
C PRO A 75 18.44 5.37 -2.43
N GLU A 76 18.65 6.69 -2.39
CA GLU A 76 17.89 7.60 -1.51
C GLU A 76 16.40 7.61 -1.86
N LEU A 77 16.08 7.56 -3.16
CA LEU A 77 14.71 7.47 -3.63
C LEU A 77 14.05 6.14 -3.21
N LEU A 78 14.77 5.02 -3.29
CA LEU A 78 14.25 3.74 -2.81
C LEU A 78 14.04 3.73 -1.30
N ASP A 79 15.00 4.23 -0.52
CA ASP A 79 14.87 4.34 0.94
C ASP A 79 13.65 5.17 1.31
N HIS A 80 13.39 6.25 0.56
CA HIS A 80 12.19 7.07 0.75
C HIS A 80 10.90 6.30 0.45
N ILE A 81 10.88 5.52 -0.63
CA ILE A 81 9.71 4.70 -0.99
C ILE A 81 9.46 3.61 0.06
N ASP A 82 10.49 2.94 0.55
CA ASP A 82 10.38 1.91 1.57
C ASP A 82 9.87 2.50 2.91
N ALA A 83 10.36 3.69 3.28
CA ALA A 83 9.86 4.42 4.44
C ALA A 83 8.38 4.80 4.31
N GLN A 84 7.95 5.27 3.13
CA GLN A 84 6.55 5.58 2.86
C GLN A 84 5.67 4.33 2.91
N ALA A 85 6.13 3.21 2.33
CA ALA A 85 5.42 1.94 2.36
C ALA A 85 5.22 1.44 3.80
N ALA A 86 6.25 1.53 4.65
CA ALA A 86 6.15 1.17 6.06
C ALA A 86 5.16 2.06 6.83
N LEU A 87 5.13 3.36 6.53
CA LEU A 87 4.20 4.31 7.15
C LEU A 87 2.74 4.00 6.75
N ILE A 88 2.49 3.72 5.47
CA ILE A 88 1.17 3.33 4.97
C ILE A 88 0.70 2.05 5.66
N ALA A 89 1.53 1.01 5.71
CA ALA A 89 1.20 -0.24 6.39
C ALA A 89 0.87 -0.02 7.88
N GLY A 90 1.61 0.86 8.55
CA GLY A 90 1.34 1.24 9.93
C GLY A 90 -0.01 1.96 10.11
N LEU A 91 -0.37 2.87 9.21
CA LEU A 91 -1.67 3.56 9.21
C LEU A 91 -2.82 2.58 8.95
N GLU A 92 -2.66 1.68 7.98
CA GLU A 92 -3.66 0.67 7.67
C GLU A 92 -3.92 -0.27 8.87
N SER A 93 -2.87 -0.67 9.60
CA SER A 93 -3.00 -1.46 10.82
C SER A 93 -3.80 -0.71 11.89
N LYS A 94 -3.45 0.56 12.15
CA LYS A 94 -4.16 1.38 13.14
C LYS A 94 -5.64 1.57 12.78
N TYR A 95 -5.91 1.87 11.51
CA TYR A 95 -7.26 2.04 11.02
C TYR A 95 -8.08 0.74 11.17
N ARG A 96 -7.48 -0.42 10.83
CA ARG A 96 -8.11 -1.72 11.00
C ARG A 96 -8.43 -2.04 12.46
N GLU A 97 -7.52 -1.74 13.38
CA GLU A 97 -7.75 -1.91 14.81
C GLU A 97 -8.87 -1.01 15.34
N GLU A 98 -8.86 0.27 14.96
CA GLU A 98 -9.89 1.23 15.36
C GLU A 98 -11.26 0.79 14.85
N LEU A 99 -11.34 0.37 13.58
CA LEU A 99 -12.57 -0.16 13.00
C LEU A 99 -13.07 -1.39 13.77
N GLY A 100 -12.17 -2.33 14.12
CA GLY A 100 -12.52 -3.50 14.91
C GLY A 100 -13.02 -3.15 16.32
N ARG A 101 -12.38 -2.20 17.00
CA ARG A 101 -12.80 -1.71 18.31
C ARG A 101 -14.20 -1.07 18.26
N ASN A 102 -14.45 -0.26 17.24
CA ASN A 102 -15.74 0.40 17.06
C ASN A 102 -16.85 -0.62 16.79
N LEU A 103 -16.60 -1.60 15.90
CA LEU A 103 -17.57 -2.65 15.60
C LEU A 103 -17.92 -3.48 16.85
N ILE A 104 -16.93 -3.84 17.67
CA ILE A 104 -17.17 -4.56 18.92
C ILE A 104 -18.02 -3.73 19.89
N ARG A 105 -17.77 -2.42 19.98
CA ARG A 105 -18.57 -1.52 20.83
C ARG A 105 -20.02 -1.47 20.35
N GLU A 106 -20.24 -1.32 19.06
CA GLU A 106 -21.59 -1.27 18.46
C GLU A 106 -22.35 -2.59 18.65
N LEU A 107 -21.70 -3.73 18.43
CA LEU A 107 -22.30 -5.05 18.67
C LEU A 107 -22.66 -5.25 20.14
N LYS A 108 -21.80 -4.79 21.07
CA LYS A 108 -22.09 -4.85 22.50
C LYS A 108 -23.28 -3.97 22.89
N SER A 109 -23.39 -2.74 22.35
CA SER A 109 -24.56 -1.90 22.61
C SER A 109 -25.84 -2.52 22.05
N ALA A 110 -25.82 -3.05 20.83
CA ALA A 110 -26.99 -3.69 20.23
C ALA A 110 -27.44 -4.93 21.04
N ALA A 111 -26.50 -5.77 21.49
CA ALA A 111 -26.80 -6.93 22.33
C ALA A 111 -27.37 -6.52 23.70
N TYR A 112 -26.89 -5.41 24.28
CA TYR A 112 -27.42 -4.89 25.53
C TYR A 112 -28.88 -4.41 25.37
N ASP A 113 -29.17 -3.68 24.29
CA ASP A 113 -30.52 -3.19 23.98
C ASP A 113 -31.50 -4.34 23.70
N GLU A 114 -31.05 -5.39 23.01
CA GLU A 114 -31.86 -6.60 22.77
C GLU A 114 -32.16 -7.37 24.06
N ALA A 115 -31.17 -7.47 24.97
CA ALA A 115 -31.36 -8.10 26.27
C ALA A 115 -32.34 -7.32 27.14
N LEU A 116 -32.25 -5.98 27.13
CA LEU A 116 -33.16 -5.11 27.87
C LEU A 116 -34.60 -5.23 27.35
N THR A 117 -34.78 -5.14 26.03
CA THR A 117 -36.11 -5.29 25.40
C THR A 117 -36.70 -6.68 25.62
N SER A 118 -35.89 -7.74 25.60
CA SER A 118 -36.32 -9.10 25.92
C SER A 118 -36.79 -9.24 27.37
N ARG A 119 -36.08 -8.60 28.30
CA ARG A 119 -36.47 -8.57 29.73
C ARG A 119 -37.77 -7.81 29.95
N GLU A 120 -37.92 -6.63 29.35
CA GLU A 120 -39.17 -5.87 29.43
C GLU A 120 -40.38 -6.63 28.88
N ARG A 121 -40.18 -7.38 27.78
CA ARG A 121 -41.23 -8.27 27.22
C ARG A 121 -41.60 -9.39 28.19
N ALA A 122 -40.61 -10.01 28.83
CA ALA A 122 -40.83 -11.06 29.83
C ALA A 122 -41.58 -10.54 31.07
N ASP A 123 -41.19 -9.38 31.60
CA ASP A 123 -41.84 -8.75 32.75
C ASP A 123 -43.30 -8.37 32.46
N ARG A 124 -43.60 -7.86 31.25
CA ARG A 124 -44.98 -7.61 30.82
C ARG A 124 -45.80 -8.89 30.69
N ALA A 125 -45.21 -9.97 30.17
CA ALA A 125 -45.89 -11.26 30.06
C ALA A 125 -46.20 -11.86 31.45
N ALA A 126 -45.26 -11.74 32.40
CA ALA A 126 -45.45 -12.19 33.79
C ALA A 126 -46.54 -11.37 34.52
N GLY A 127 -46.55 -10.04 34.36
CA GLY A 127 -47.56 -9.17 34.95
C GLY A 127 -48.98 -9.40 34.41
N ALA A 128 -49.12 -9.77 33.13
CA ALA A 128 -50.40 -10.16 32.54
C ALA A 128 -50.94 -11.48 33.11
N GLY A 129 -50.06 -12.43 33.45
CA GLY A 129 -50.44 -13.72 34.05
C GLY A 129 -50.99 -13.60 35.48
N THR A 130 -50.45 -12.69 36.30
CA THR A 130 -50.91 -12.47 37.67
C THR A 130 -52.29 -11.78 37.76
N CYS A 131 -52.65 -10.94 36.79
CA CYS A 131 -53.97 -10.31 36.75
C CYS A 131 -55.08 -11.28 36.31
N GLY A 132 -54.78 -12.23 35.40
CA GLY A 132 -55.74 -13.25 34.95
C GLY A 132 -56.09 -14.30 36.02
N LEU A 133 -55.14 -14.66 36.88
CA LEU A 133 -55.36 -15.63 37.97
C LEU A 133 -56.22 -15.06 39.11
N PHE A 134 -56.11 -13.76 39.40
CA PHE A 134 -56.95 -13.11 40.42
C PHE A 134 -58.43 -13.01 40.00
N VAL A 135 -58.69 -12.76 38.71
CA VAL A 135 -60.07 -12.72 38.17
C VAL A 135 -60.70 -14.12 38.11
N SER A 136 -59.90 -15.17 37.88
CA SER A 136 -60.39 -16.55 37.86
C SER A 136 -60.70 -17.11 39.26
N LEU A 137 -59.86 -16.82 40.28
CA LEU A 137 -60.11 -17.30 41.66
C LEU A 137 -61.29 -16.61 42.35
N CYS A 138 -61.61 -15.35 42.03
CA CYS A 138 -62.80 -14.69 42.56
C CYS A 138 -64.12 -15.26 42.02
N ARG A 139 -64.11 -15.94 40.86
CA ARG A 139 -65.33 -16.50 40.24
C ARG A 139 -65.73 -17.87 40.79
N VAL A 140 -64.82 -18.59 41.45
CA VAL A 140 -65.07 -19.93 42.00
C VAL A 140 -65.60 -19.90 43.45
N ARG A 141 -65.55 -18.75 44.15
CA ARG A 141 -66.05 -18.61 45.53
C ARG A 141 -67.51 -18.12 45.65
N ASN A 142 -68.22 -18.00 44.53
CA ASN A 142 -69.61 -17.47 44.48
C ASN A 142 -70.60 -18.44 43.79
N LEU A 143 -70.35 -19.75 43.88
CA LEU A 143 -71.31 -20.80 43.53
C LEU A 143 -71.49 -21.76 44.72
#